data_AF-A0A1S6QI28-F1
#
_entry.id   AF-A0A1S6QI28-F1
#
_cell.length_a   1.000
_cell.length_b   1.000
_cell.length_c   1.000
_cell.angle_alpha   90.00
_cell.angle_beta   90.00
_cell.angle_gamma   90.00
#
_symmetry.space_group_name_H-M   'P 1'
#
loop_
_entity.id
_entity.type
_entity.pdbx_description
1 polymer ?
#
loop_
_entity_poly.entity_id
_entity_poly.type
_entity_poly.pdbx_seq_one_letter_code
_entity_poly.pdbx_strand_id
1 'polypeptide(L)'
;MERRSRFGDQVFRNIGIFTSRIFGENSYAKNRIFDERISHSQVVTGIQKLADGISLADFKLSKSAQIGYIIGLTDLQRLDLARLNFVSMWATGQQSDVVVNRAAGSLFSQWYQKNENPQRFRQGYQTALIHFMSGITGEKGFVNQMISKIHLLSDDDRKQYIERWFTNVHLHLGDLDPTMSINSSNLDLKHSQDIINFLFSEIDSRSLDVDQVEELNMDEGPNFLPELSIPTNLIAELNYQSPVETAARFIKNELVPMINLVHVGLMQWFSTNVISKGNVNLIGIPNISLSSDKDYLDFPESIDELFARCGMFDLSEYSHSRSKVRDNYQLNYSIVMAGNEPLIDRFGEPIRINYGVLNLLYNELEDLLVNEIIGMVHKRRDFNLRKTKQGTWSAGSVLAPTDTSLSSKTNFVVDRLFEQVGKLAAVGQQHFDSLSYAHSLSSFVRYLKDDQWIEIGDDFSKVNKETRLTLYWIYQSRFIDTLDIEERVKLP
;
A
#
# COMPACT_ATOMS: atom_id res chain seq x y z
N MET A 1 60.10 -3.55 40.07
CA MET A 1 59.41 -4.31 39.01
C MET A 1 57.92 -3.92 38.82
N GLU A 2 57.26 -3.29 39.79
CA GLU A 2 55.80 -2.99 39.70
C GLU A 2 55.38 -1.76 38.87
N ARG A 3 56.28 -0.87 38.46
CA ARG A 3 55.92 0.30 37.61
C ARG A 3 55.84 0.00 36.11
N ARG A 4 56.37 -1.13 35.64
CA ARG A 4 56.33 -1.50 34.21
C ARG A 4 55.07 -2.28 33.82
N SER A 5 54.38 -2.95 34.74
CA SER A 5 53.14 -3.69 34.41
C SER A 5 51.93 -2.77 34.24
N ARG A 6 51.81 -1.73 35.08
CA ARG A 6 50.68 -0.78 35.01
C ARG A 6 50.63 0.03 33.72
N PHE A 7 51.78 0.35 33.12
CA PHE A 7 51.84 1.11 31.86
C PHE A 7 51.44 0.24 30.66
N GLY A 8 51.84 -1.05 30.64
CA GLY A 8 51.41 -2.01 29.62
C GLY A 8 49.89 -2.23 29.65
N ASP A 9 49.33 -2.45 30.84
CA ASP A 9 47.89 -2.66 31.00
C ASP A 9 47.06 -1.44 30.60
N GLN A 10 47.56 -0.23 30.86
CA GLN A 10 46.88 1.01 30.45
C GLN A 10 46.92 1.24 28.94
N VAL A 11 48.03 0.89 28.29
CA VAL A 11 48.16 1.00 26.82
C VAL A 11 47.28 -0.05 26.13
N PHE A 12 47.27 -1.30 26.59
CA PHE A 12 46.38 -2.34 26.02
C PHE A 12 44.89 -2.04 26.27
N ARG A 13 44.54 -1.46 27.42
CA ARG A 13 43.16 -1.05 27.70
C ARG A 13 42.74 0.14 26.84
N ASN A 14 43.63 1.11 26.65
CA ASN A 14 43.35 2.26 25.78
C ASN A 14 43.30 1.85 24.31
N ILE A 15 44.17 0.96 23.84
CA ILE A 15 44.07 0.37 22.49
C ILE A 15 42.76 -0.42 22.38
N GLY A 16 42.39 -1.24 23.36
CA GLY A 16 41.13 -1.99 23.38
C GLY A 16 39.90 -1.07 23.29
N ILE A 17 39.89 0.05 24.02
CA ILE A 17 38.81 1.04 24.00
C ILE A 17 38.80 1.83 22.69
N PHE A 18 39.96 2.19 22.13
CA PHE A 18 40.06 2.92 20.87
C PHE A 18 39.68 2.02 19.69
N THR A 19 40.07 0.74 19.74
CA THR A 19 39.71 -0.28 18.75
C THR A 19 38.22 -0.60 18.86
N SER A 20 37.66 -0.77 20.07
CA SER A 20 36.22 -1.00 20.23
C SER A 20 35.38 0.21 19.84
N ARG A 21 35.87 1.44 20.03
CA ARG A 21 35.19 2.66 19.56
C ARG A 21 35.31 2.82 18.06
N ILE A 22 36.48 2.66 17.46
CA ILE A 22 36.64 2.84 16.01
C ILE A 22 35.95 1.72 15.22
N PHE A 23 36.05 0.47 15.65
CA PHE A 23 35.35 -0.65 14.99
C PHE A 23 33.88 -0.72 15.38
N GLY A 24 33.53 -0.35 16.61
CA GLY A 24 32.14 -0.22 17.06
C GLY A 24 31.42 0.90 16.33
N GLU A 25 31.97 2.11 16.28
CA GLU A 25 31.41 3.27 15.58
C GLU A 25 31.42 3.10 14.06
N ASN A 26 32.41 2.44 13.45
CA ASN A 26 32.37 2.17 12.01
C ASN A 26 31.36 1.08 11.64
N SER A 27 31.22 0.02 12.43
CA SER A 27 30.19 -1.00 12.21
C SER A 27 28.80 -0.45 12.52
N TYR A 28 28.67 0.37 13.56
CA TYR A 28 27.42 1.07 13.89
C TYR A 28 27.06 2.09 12.81
N ALA A 29 27.98 2.94 12.36
CA ALA A 29 27.75 3.90 11.28
C ALA A 29 27.47 3.22 9.93
N LYS A 30 28.16 2.12 9.58
CA LYS A 30 27.86 1.36 8.35
C LYS A 30 26.50 0.68 8.42
N ASN A 31 26.16 0.02 9.52
CA ASN A 31 24.84 -0.58 9.70
C ASN A 31 23.74 0.50 9.73
N ARG A 32 24.01 1.66 10.33
CA ARG A 32 23.09 2.80 10.43
C ARG A 32 22.87 3.53 9.10
N ILE A 33 23.89 3.65 8.25
CA ILE A 33 23.78 4.16 6.86
C ILE A 33 23.10 3.11 5.96
N PHE A 34 23.27 1.82 6.23
CA PHE A 34 22.62 0.75 5.47
C PHE A 34 21.16 0.54 5.89
N ASP A 35 20.82 0.66 7.17
CA ASP A 35 19.44 0.71 7.69
C ASP A 35 18.68 1.92 7.12
N GLU A 36 19.35 3.08 7.07
CA GLU A 36 18.84 4.28 6.39
C GLU A 36 18.70 4.05 4.89
N ARG A 37 19.66 3.38 4.23
CA ARG A 37 19.51 2.99 2.83
C ARG A 37 18.47 1.91 2.60
N ILE A 38 18.16 0.98 3.50
CA ILE A 38 17.09 -0.01 3.28
C ILE A 38 15.71 0.62 3.53
N SER A 39 15.62 1.55 4.49
CA SER A 39 14.41 2.32 4.75
C SER A 39 14.15 3.40 3.69
N HIS A 40 15.19 3.96 3.06
CA HIS A 40 15.10 5.02 2.05
C HIS A 40 15.49 4.59 0.63
N SER A 41 16.01 3.37 0.42
CA SER A 41 16.24 2.87 -0.94
C SER A 41 14.88 2.72 -1.56
N GLN A 42 14.68 3.33 -2.73
CA GLN A 42 13.72 2.87 -3.71
C GLN A 42 13.91 1.36 -3.84
N VAL A 43 13.02 0.64 -3.16
CA VAL A 43 12.98 -0.82 -3.18
C VAL A 43 12.77 -1.17 -4.64
N VAL A 44 13.52 -2.13 -5.15
CA VAL A 44 13.16 -2.74 -6.43
C VAL A 44 11.83 -3.45 -6.18
N THR A 45 10.74 -2.73 -6.41
CA THR A 45 9.35 -3.21 -6.42
C THR A 45 9.24 -4.13 -7.62
N GLY A 46 9.58 -5.39 -7.40
CA GLY A 46 9.58 -6.42 -8.41
C GLY A 46 9.77 -7.79 -7.77
N ILE A 47 9.17 -8.80 -8.39
CA ILE A 47 9.38 -10.19 -7.97
C ILE A 47 10.80 -10.57 -8.39
N GLN A 48 11.70 -10.57 -7.41
CA GLN A 48 13.09 -10.92 -7.63
C GLN A 48 13.27 -12.43 -7.73
N LYS A 49 14.22 -12.86 -8.55
CA LYS A 49 14.61 -14.27 -8.62
C LYS A 49 15.15 -14.71 -7.26
N LEU A 50 14.59 -15.78 -6.71
CA LEU A 50 15.08 -16.40 -5.48
C LEU A 50 16.47 -17.00 -5.72
N ALA A 51 17.32 -16.99 -4.69
CA ALA A 51 18.64 -17.59 -4.77
C ALA A 51 18.54 -19.12 -4.88
N ASP A 52 19.52 -19.72 -5.57
CA ASP A 52 19.70 -21.17 -5.59
C ASP A 52 20.28 -21.55 -4.22
N GLY A 53 19.43 -22.05 -3.32
CA GLY A 53 19.80 -22.45 -1.96
C GLY A 53 20.83 -23.59 -1.91
N ILE A 54 20.99 -24.24 -0.76
CA ILE A 54 21.86 -25.43 -0.68
C ILE A 54 21.27 -26.55 -1.55
N SER A 55 22.11 -27.24 -2.32
CA SER A 55 21.65 -28.39 -3.12
C SER A 55 21.17 -29.52 -2.21
N LEU A 56 20.25 -30.35 -2.69
CA LEU A 56 19.77 -31.50 -1.92
C LEU A 56 20.91 -32.48 -1.57
N ALA A 57 21.90 -32.64 -2.45
CA ALA A 57 23.07 -33.47 -2.19
C ALA A 57 23.91 -32.94 -1.02
N ASP A 58 24.19 -31.64 -1.02
CA ASP A 58 24.93 -30.98 0.08
C ASP A 58 24.14 -30.99 1.39
N PHE A 59 22.82 -30.85 1.30
CA PHE A 59 21.91 -30.92 2.45
C PHE A 59 21.98 -32.29 3.15
N LYS A 60 21.92 -33.39 2.37
CA LYS A 60 22.01 -34.76 2.90
C LYS A 60 23.32 -35.03 3.63
N LEU A 61 24.41 -34.37 3.21
CA LEU A 61 25.75 -34.56 3.77
C LEU A 61 26.05 -33.68 5.00
N SER A 62 25.23 -32.66 5.30
CA SER A 62 25.52 -31.69 6.36
C SER A 62 24.44 -31.65 7.44
N LYS A 63 24.74 -32.23 8.62
CA LYS A 63 23.89 -32.13 9.81
C LYS A 63 23.61 -30.68 10.19
N SER A 64 24.62 -29.80 10.15
CA SER A 64 24.42 -28.38 10.46
C SER A 64 23.45 -27.70 9.49
N ALA A 65 23.50 -28.01 8.18
CA ALA A 65 22.52 -27.48 7.23
C ALA A 65 21.10 -27.99 7.50
N GLN A 66 20.94 -29.27 7.83
CA GLN A 66 19.65 -29.84 8.19
C GLN A 66 19.06 -29.21 9.47
N ILE A 67 19.89 -28.98 10.50
CA ILE A 67 19.47 -28.26 11.72
C ILE A 67 19.06 -26.82 11.36
N GLY A 68 19.87 -26.12 10.56
CA GLY A 68 19.57 -24.77 10.11
C GLY A 68 18.24 -24.66 9.38
N TYR A 69 17.93 -25.62 8.50
CA TYR A 69 16.68 -25.68 7.76
C TYR A 69 15.47 -25.86 8.68
N ILE A 70 15.52 -26.80 9.62
CA ILE A 70 14.43 -27.03 10.59
C ILE A 70 14.21 -25.79 11.47
N ILE A 71 15.29 -25.20 12.00
CA ILE A 71 15.21 -23.99 12.81
C ILE A 71 14.60 -22.83 12.02
N GLY A 72 14.97 -22.69 10.74
CA GLY A 72 14.35 -21.73 9.82
C GLY A 72 12.85 -21.93 9.69
N LEU A 73 12.40 -23.16 9.46
CA LEU A 73 10.97 -23.48 9.36
C LEU A 73 10.22 -23.21 10.67
N THR A 74 10.81 -23.51 11.82
CA THR A 74 10.22 -23.20 13.13
C THR A 74 10.12 -21.70 13.38
N ASP A 75 11.17 -20.93 13.09
CA ASP A 75 11.17 -19.47 13.26
C ASP A 75 10.17 -18.77 12.31
N LEU A 76 9.99 -19.30 11.09
CA LEU A 76 9.01 -18.82 10.11
C LEU A 76 7.56 -19.01 10.56
N GLN A 77 7.28 -19.95 11.47
CA GLN A 77 5.93 -20.12 12.01
C GLN A 77 5.44 -18.93 12.84
N ARG A 78 6.35 -18.08 13.28
CA ARG A 78 6.10 -16.85 14.05
C ARG A 78 6.53 -15.61 13.27
N LEU A 79 6.49 -15.70 11.94
CA LEU A 79 6.80 -14.57 11.08
C LEU A 79 5.66 -13.55 11.16
N ASP A 80 6.02 -12.28 11.33
CA ASP A 80 5.12 -11.13 11.22
C ASP A 80 5.34 -10.41 9.88
N LEU A 81 4.43 -9.49 9.53
CA LEU A 81 4.51 -8.70 8.30
C LEU A 81 5.79 -7.84 8.24
N ALA A 82 6.23 -7.29 9.37
CA ALA A 82 7.41 -6.43 9.45
C ALA A 82 8.72 -7.15 9.08
N ARG A 83 8.81 -8.45 9.36
CA ARG A 83 10.00 -9.27 9.05
C ARG A 83 10.01 -9.81 7.62
N LEU A 84 8.86 -9.89 6.95
CA LEU A 84 8.74 -10.54 5.63
C LEU A 84 9.68 -9.95 4.58
N ASN A 85 9.83 -8.62 4.53
CA ASN A 85 10.72 -7.98 3.55
C ASN A 85 12.19 -8.37 3.74
N PHE A 86 12.66 -8.48 4.99
CA PHE A 86 14.02 -8.95 5.26
C PHE A 86 14.20 -10.43 4.94
N VAL A 87 13.17 -11.25 5.20
CA VAL A 87 13.14 -12.66 4.77
C VAL A 87 13.25 -12.77 3.25
N SER A 88 12.51 -11.93 2.52
CA SER A 88 12.57 -11.85 1.06
C SER A 88 13.97 -11.45 0.57
N MET A 89 14.55 -10.38 1.12
CA MET A 89 15.92 -9.94 0.78
C MET A 89 16.95 -11.04 1.01
N TRP A 90 16.83 -11.80 2.12
CA TRP A 90 17.75 -12.91 2.36
C TRP A 90 17.51 -14.08 1.40
N ALA A 91 16.25 -14.38 1.09
CA ALA A 91 15.90 -15.41 0.12
C ALA A 91 16.38 -15.07 -1.30
N THR A 92 16.50 -13.80 -1.67
CA THR A 92 17.03 -13.35 -2.98
C THR A 92 18.56 -13.21 -2.98
N GLY A 93 19.23 -13.53 -1.86
CA GLY A 93 20.69 -13.62 -1.78
C GLY A 93 21.37 -12.45 -1.07
N GLN A 94 20.62 -11.48 -0.53
CA GLN A 94 21.23 -10.43 0.31
C GLN A 94 21.64 -11.00 1.68
N GLN A 95 22.90 -10.83 2.05
CA GLN A 95 23.47 -11.46 3.25
C GLN A 95 24.12 -10.47 4.22
N SER A 96 23.76 -9.18 4.15
CA SER A 96 24.24 -8.18 5.11
C SER A 96 23.81 -8.54 6.53
N ASP A 97 24.59 -8.14 7.53
CA ASP A 97 24.29 -8.42 8.94
C ASP A 97 22.92 -7.86 9.34
N VAL A 98 22.54 -6.70 8.81
CA VAL A 98 21.22 -6.09 9.03
C VAL A 98 20.10 -6.99 8.51
N VAL A 99 20.20 -7.45 7.26
CA VAL A 99 19.18 -8.32 6.65
C VAL A 99 19.04 -9.62 7.44
N VAL A 100 20.16 -10.25 7.79
CA VAL A 100 20.14 -11.51 8.55
C VAL A 100 19.60 -11.31 9.96
N ASN A 101 20.02 -10.27 10.68
CA ASN A 101 19.56 -10.04 12.05
C ASN A 101 18.07 -9.72 12.12
N ARG A 102 17.49 -9.06 11.10
CA ARG A 102 16.06 -8.74 11.06
C ARG A 102 15.19 -9.87 10.49
N ALA A 103 15.72 -10.64 9.54
CA ALA A 103 15.01 -11.79 8.98
C ALA A 103 14.99 -13.00 9.93
N ALA A 104 16.10 -13.26 10.61
CA ALA A 104 16.24 -14.38 11.52
C ALA A 104 15.27 -14.31 12.70
N GLY A 105 14.76 -15.45 13.13
CA GLY A 105 13.94 -15.54 14.34
C GLY A 105 14.79 -15.73 15.60
N SER A 106 14.10 -15.88 16.72
CA SER A 106 14.75 -16.02 18.02
C SER A 106 15.63 -17.27 18.14
N LEU A 107 15.28 -18.36 17.45
CA LEU A 107 16.01 -19.62 17.54
C LEU A 107 17.30 -19.60 16.73
N PHE A 108 17.35 -18.85 15.64
CA PHE A 108 18.56 -18.71 14.82
C PHE A 108 19.81 -18.42 15.66
N SER A 109 19.78 -17.36 16.48
CA SER A 109 20.94 -16.95 17.29
C SER A 109 21.38 -18.02 18.30
N GLN A 110 20.41 -18.71 18.91
CA GLN A 110 20.64 -19.74 19.92
C GLN A 110 21.36 -20.97 19.33
N TRP A 111 21.02 -21.32 18.10
CA TRP A 111 21.58 -22.49 17.41
C TRP A 111 22.81 -22.16 16.58
N TYR A 112 22.93 -20.94 16.07
CA TYR A 112 24.06 -20.50 15.25
C TYR A 112 25.40 -20.66 15.96
N GLN A 113 25.47 -20.26 17.24
CA GLN A 113 26.70 -20.33 18.03
C GLN A 113 27.03 -21.75 18.54
N LYS A 114 26.02 -22.62 18.64
CA LYS A 114 26.17 -24.00 19.15
C LYS A 114 26.52 -25.01 18.07
N ASN A 115 26.42 -24.63 16.79
CA ASN A 115 26.67 -25.52 15.67
C ASN A 115 28.16 -25.65 15.35
N GLU A 116 28.59 -26.87 15.03
CA GLU A 116 29.97 -27.18 14.63
C GLU A 116 30.36 -26.48 13.31
N ASN A 117 29.41 -26.27 12.41
CA ASN A 117 29.61 -25.52 11.16
C ASN A 117 28.56 -24.41 10.98
N PRO A 118 28.82 -23.20 11.50
CA PRO A 118 27.89 -22.07 11.44
C PRO A 118 27.57 -21.62 10.01
N GLN A 119 28.51 -21.76 9.07
CA GLN A 119 28.29 -21.40 7.67
C GLN A 119 27.28 -22.33 7.00
N ARG A 120 27.45 -23.65 7.15
CA ARG A 120 26.49 -24.63 6.62
C ARG A 120 25.13 -24.51 7.30
N PHE A 121 25.09 -24.25 8.61
CA PHE A 121 23.83 -23.93 9.31
C PHE A 121 23.12 -22.73 8.70
N ARG A 122 23.84 -21.63 8.45
CA ARG A 122 23.27 -20.42 7.83
C ARG A 122 22.72 -20.69 6.43
N GLN A 123 23.41 -21.49 5.62
CA GLN A 123 22.93 -21.90 4.29
C GLN A 123 21.65 -22.76 4.36
N GLY A 124 21.59 -23.70 5.31
CA GLY A 124 20.38 -24.48 5.57
C GLY A 124 19.20 -23.60 5.98
N TYR A 125 19.42 -22.65 6.90
CA TYR A 125 18.40 -21.70 7.32
C TYR A 125 17.91 -20.83 6.15
N GLN A 126 18.83 -20.27 5.36
CA GLN A 126 18.47 -19.51 4.16
C GLN A 126 17.66 -20.34 3.17
N THR A 127 17.96 -21.64 3.03
CA THR A 127 17.21 -22.54 2.15
C THR A 127 15.77 -22.71 2.62
N ALA A 128 15.52 -22.76 3.94
CA ALA A 128 14.15 -22.75 4.46
C ALA A 128 13.40 -21.45 4.12
N LEU A 129 14.08 -20.30 4.22
CA LEU A 129 13.50 -19.02 3.80
C LEU A 129 13.18 -19.00 2.30
N ILE A 130 14.06 -19.54 1.46
CA ILE A 130 13.85 -19.63 0.01
C ILE A 130 12.63 -20.51 -0.30
N HIS A 131 12.52 -21.68 0.31
CA HIS A 131 11.40 -22.58 0.10
C HIS A 131 10.08 -21.95 0.56
N PHE A 132 10.07 -21.29 1.72
CA PHE A 132 8.93 -20.52 2.20
C PHE A 132 8.54 -19.38 1.24
N MET A 133 9.51 -18.57 0.82
CA MET A 133 9.27 -17.45 -0.10
C MET A 133 8.81 -17.93 -1.49
N SER A 134 9.19 -19.13 -1.93
CA SER A 134 8.65 -19.71 -3.17
C SER A 134 7.12 -19.87 -3.14
N GLY A 135 6.54 -20.13 -1.97
CA GLY A 135 5.09 -20.16 -1.78
C GLY A 135 4.42 -18.78 -1.83
N ILE A 136 5.17 -17.71 -1.54
CA ILE A 136 4.63 -16.34 -1.52
C ILE A 136 4.88 -15.64 -2.87
N THR A 137 6.12 -15.64 -3.35
CA THR A 137 6.59 -14.87 -4.52
C THR A 137 7.15 -15.73 -5.64
N GLY A 138 7.19 -17.07 -5.50
CA GLY A 138 7.58 -17.95 -6.59
C GLY A 138 6.60 -17.85 -7.77
N GLU A 139 6.92 -18.49 -8.90
CA GLU A 139 6.10 -18.45 -10.12
C GLU A 139 4.64 -18.87 -9.87
N LYS A 140 4.44 -19.90 -9.06
CA LYS A 140 3.12 -20.35 -8.57
C LYS A 140 2.82 -19.85 -7.15
N GLY A 141 3.53 -18.84 -6.67
CA GLY A 141 3.33 -18.27 -5.34
C GLY A 141 2.10 -17.37 -5.29
N PHE A 142 1.62 -17.10 -4.08
CA PHE A 142 0.44 -16.29 -3.80
C PHE A 142 0.39 -14.96 -4.57
N VAL A 143 1.47 -14.17 -4.51
CA VAL A 143 1.53 -12.83 -5.13
C VAL A 143 1.36 -12.93 -6.65
N ASN A 144 2.10 -13.83 -7.30
CA ASN A 144 2.00 -14.01 -8.76
C ASN A 144 0.61 -14.49 -9.19
N GLN A 145 0.00 -15.40 -8.43
CA GLN A 145 -1.35 -15.88 -8.71
C GLN A 145 -2.38 -14.75 -8.61
N MET A 146 -2.28 -13.89 -7.60
CA MET A 146 -3.17 -12.74 -7.42
C MET A 146 -3.02 -11.72 -8.56
N ILE A 147 -1.78 -11.32 -8.89
CA ILE A 147 -1.51 -10.39 -10.01
C ILE A 147 -2.03 -10.98 -11.32
N SER A 148 -1.75 -12.25 -11.59
CA SER A 148 -2.22 -12.91 -12.81
C SER A 148 -3.75 -12.93 -12.89
N LYS A 149 -4.45 -13.17 -11.77
CA LYS A 149 -5.92 -13.12 -11.73
C LYS A 149 -6.44 -11.74 -12.06
N ILE A 150 -5.87 -10.68 -11.48
CA ILE A 150 -6.24 -9.29 -11.77
C ILE A 150 -6.06 -8.98 -13.26
N HIS A 151 -4.91 -9.35 -13.84
CA HIS A 151 -4.59 -9.08 -15.25
C HIS A 151 -5.44 -9.90 -16.25
N LEU A 152 -5.94 -11.06 -15.84
CA LEU A 152 -6.77 -11.92 -16.69
C LEU A 152 -8.26 -11.57 -16.67
N LEU A 153 -8.70 -10.64 -15.81
CA LEU A 153 -10.09 -10.18 -15.79
C LEU A 153 -10.46 -9.51 -17.11
N SER A 154 -11.58 -9.92 -17.70
CA SER A 154 -12.16 -9.25 -18.86
C SER A 154 -12.69 -7.85 -18.50
N ASP A 155 -12.91 -6.98 -19.48
CA ASP A 155 -13.47 -5.64 -19.26
C ASP A 155 -14.83 -5.64 -18.55
N ASP A 156 -15.62 -6.72 -18.68
CA ASP A 156 -16.91 -6.83 -17.99
C ASP A 156 -16.70 -7.33 -16.55
N ASP A 157 -15.85 -8.33 -16.37
CA ASP A 157 -15.52 -8.87 -15.04
C ASP A 157 -14.86 -7.82 -14.15
N ARG A 158 -13.97 -6.98 -14.71
CA ARG A 158 -13.35 -5.86 -13.97
C ARG A 158 -14.40 -4.87 -13.47
N LYS A 159 -15.35 -4.47 -14.32
CA LYS A 159 -16.43 -3.55 -13.91
C LYS A 159 -17.32 -4.16 -12.85
N GLN A 160 -17.71 -5.43 -13.02
CA GLN A 160 -18.52 -6.12 -12.04
C GLN A 160 -17.78 -6.27 -10.70
N TYR A 161 -16.49 -6.59 -10.74
CA TYR A 161 -15.66 -6.70 -9.55
C TYR A 161 -15.56 -5.36 -8.80
N ILE A 162 -15.21 -4.27 -9.49
CA ILE A 162 -15.13 -2.93 -8.90
C ILE A 162 -16.49 -2.46 -8.37
N GLU A 163 -17.59 -2.74 -9.09
CA GLU A 163 -18.95 -2.39 -8.66
C GLU A 163 -19.37 -3.15 -7.39
N ARG A 164 -19.06 -4.46 -7.31
CA ARG A 164 -19.32 -5.29 -6.11
C ARG A 164 -18.47 -4.81 -4.93
N TRP A 165 -17.19 -4.55 -5.16
CA TRP A 165 -16.29 -4.02 -4.14
C TRP A 165 -16.79 -2.68 -3.59
N PHE A 166 -17.18 -1.74 -4.47
CA PHE A 166 -17.77 -0.48 -4.05
C PHE A 166 -19.07 -0.69 -3.27
N THR A 167 -19.97 -1.54 -3.79
CA THR A 167 -21.26 -1.80 -3.16
C THR A 167 -21.07 -2.39 -1.76
N ASN A 168 -20.20 -3.38 -1.60
CA ASN A 168 -19.92 -4.02 -0.31
C ASN A 168 -19.38 -2.99 0.71
N VAL A 169 -18.38 -2.20 0.32
CA VAL A 169 -17.78 -1.18 1.19
C VAL A 169 -18.79 -0.07 1.52
N HIS A 170 -19.48 0.47 0.52
CA HIS A 170 -20.39 1.61 0.70
C HIS A 170 -21.66 1.24 1.47
N LEU A 171 -22.15 -0.01 1.36
CA LEU A 171 -23.28 -0.50 2.18
C LEU A 171 -22.98 -0.43 3.69
N HIS A 172 -21.72 -0.66 4.08
CA HIS A 172 -21.32 -0.69 5.49
C HIS A 172 -20.74 0.64 5.97
N LEU A 173 -19.89 1.28 5.18
CA LEU A 173 -19.16 2.50 5.57
C LEU A 173 -19.82 3.80 5.10
N GLY A 174 -20.73 3.76 4.13
CA GLY A 174 -21.35 4.95 3.56
C GLY A 174 -20.31 5.96 3.05
N ASP A 175 -20.42 7.21 3.50
CA ASP A 175 -19.48 8.31 3.20
C ASP A 175 -18.54 8.62 4.39
N LEU A 176 -18.25 7.63 5.26
CA LEU A 176 -17.31 7.79 6.37
C LEU A 176 -15.96 8.32 5.89
N ASP A 177 -15.47 9.42 6.47
CA ASP A 177 -14.12 9.89 6.21
C ASP A 177 -13.09 8.84 6.68
N PRO A 178 -12.29 8.25 5.78
CA PRO A 178 -11.33 7.19 6.12
C PRO A 178 -10.24 7.66 7.09
N THR A 179 -9.98 8.97 7.16
CA THR A 179 -8.97 9.55 8.06
C THR A 179 -9.45 9.68 9.50
N MET A 180 -10.77 9.58 9.73
CA MET A 180 -11.34 9.71 11.06
C MET A 180 -11.42 8.37 11.77
N SER A 181 -11.04 8.35 13.05
CA SER A 181 -11.30 7.22 13.93
C SER A 181 -12.79 7.06 14.18
N ILE A 182 -13.23 5.81 14.25
CA ILE A 182 -14.60 5.47 14.62
C ILE A 182 -14.73 5.78 16.11
N ASN A 183 -15.64 6.68 16.47
CA ASN A 183 -15.93 7.04 17.86
C ASN A 183 -17.40 7.45 18.00
N SER A 184 -17.94 7.31 19.22
CA SER A 184 -19.32 7.69 19.55
C SER A 184 -19.54 9.20 19.58
N SER A 185 -18.48 10.01 19.45
CA SER A 185 -18.60 11.47 19.31
C SER A 185 -18.93 11.91 17.88
N ASN A 186 -18.54 11.12 16.87
CA ASN A 186 -18.70 11.48 15.46
C ASN A 186 -19.82 10.68 14.77
N LEU A 187 -20.16 9.50 15.30
CA LEU A 187 -21.18 8.61 14.75
C LEU A 187 -22.15 8.17 15.85
N ASP A 188 -23.39 7.86 15.48
CA ASP A 188 -24.31 7.23 16.43
C ASP A 188 -23.84 5.80 16.79
N LEU A 189 -24.29 5.33 17.95
CA LEU A 189 -23.80 4.07 18.52
C LEU A 189 -24.10 2.87 17.62
N LYS A 190 -25.26 2.85 16.96
CA LYS A 190 -25.67 1.71 16.12
C LYS A 190 -24.82 1.68 14.85
N HIS A 191 -24.69 2.83 14.19
CA HIS A 191 -23.88 2.94 12.98
C HIS A 191 -22.40 2.62 13.25
N SER A 192 -21.86 3.07 14.38
CA SER A 192 -20.51 2.69 14.83
C SER A 192 -20.37 1.17 14.96
N GLN A 193 -21.33 0.50 15.63
CA GLN A 193 -21.30 -0.95 15.83
C GLN A 193 -21.39 -1.73 14.51
N ASP A 194 -22.24 -1.30 13.58
CA ASP A 194 -22.37 -1.94 12.27
C ASP A 194 -21.06 -1.88 11.48
N ILE A 195 -20.38 -0.72 11.48
CA ILE A 195 -19.06 -0.53 10.86
C ILE A 195 -18.01 -1.42 11.53
N ILE A 196 -17.95 -1.42 12.86
CA ILE A 196 -16.97 -2.22 13.62
C ILE A 196 -17.15 -3.71 13.34
N ASN A 197 -18.40 -4.19 13.33
CA ASN A 197 -18.70 -5.60 13.03
C ASN A 197 -18.27 -5.97 11.61
N PHE A 198 -18.50 -5.08 10.63
CA PHE A 198 -18.03 -5.25 9.27
C PHE A 198 -16.49 -5.35 9.22
N LEU A 199 -15.77 -4.40 9.81
CA LEU A 199 -14.30 -4.43 9.82
C LEU A 199 -13.73 -5.66 10.51
N PHE A 200 -14.29 -6.08 11.65
CA PHE A 200 -13.87 -7.34 12.29
C PHE A 200 -14.20 -8.55 11.42
N SER A 201 -15.32 -8.56 10.70
CA SER A 201 -15.64 -9.66 9.79
C SER A 201 -14.65 -9.76 8.62
N GLU A 202 -14.15 -8.63 8.11
CA GLU A 202 -13.11 -8.59 7.08
C GLU A 202 -11.76 -9.09 7.59
N ILE A 203 -11.44 -8.84 8.86
CA ILE A 203 -10.21 -9.29 9.52
C ILE A 203 -10.27 -10.78 9.86
N ASP A 204 -11.42 -11.23 10.38
CA ASP A 204 -11.65 -12.63 10.73
C ASP A 204 -11.92 -13.50 9.51
N SER A 205 -12.28 -12.88 8.38
CA SER A 205 -12.37 -13.53 7.09
C SER A 205 -11.03 -14.15 6.74
N ARG A 206 -11.04 -15.47 6.56
CA ARG A 206 -9.87 -16.26 6.16
C ARG A 206 -9.81 -16.46 4.65
N SER A 207 -10.57 -15.67 3.91
CA SER A 207 -10.68 -15.67 2.45
C SER A 207 -10.61 -14.24 1.93
N LEU A 208 -10.05 -14.09 0.73
CA LEU A 208 -10.10 -12.81 0.01
C LEU A 208 -11.44 -12.72 -0.71
N ASP A 209 -12.10 -11.56 -0.63
CA ASP A 209 -13.34 -11.24 -1.35
C ASP A 209 -13.11 -10.97 -2.86
N VAL A 210 -11.93 -11.37 -3.37
CA VAL A 210 -11.71 -11.53 -4.80
C VAL A 210 -12.30 -12.88 -5.16
N ASP A 211 -13.57 -12.87 -5.60
CA ASP A 211 -14.54 -13.96 -5.87
C ASP A 211 -14.04 -15.31 -6.46
N GLN A 212 -12.74 -15.51 -6.70
CA GLN A 212 -12.16 -16.78 -7.14
C GLN A 212 -10.75 -17.01 -6.60
N VAL A 213 -10.47 -16.78 -5.31
CA VAL A 213 -9.39 -17.53 -4.65
C VAL A 213 -9.96 -18.87 -4.19
N GLU A 214 -10.36 -19.71 -5.16
CA GLU A 214 -10.34 -21.16 -4.95
C GLU A 214 -9.00 -21.51 -4.30
N GLU A 215 -9.03 -22.46 -3.34
CA GLU A 215 -7.89 -22.96 -2.57
C GLU A 215 -6.60 -22.68 -3.33
N LEU A 216 -5.79 -21.74 -2.85
CA LEU A 216 -4.50 -21.44 -3.45
C LEU A 216 -3.81 -22.78 -3.64
N ASN A 217 -3.75 -23.26 -4.89
CA ASN A 217 -3.06 -24.48 -5.25
C ASN A 217 -1.58 -24.14 -5.20
N MET A 218 -1.09 -23.96 -3.97
CA MET A 218 0.31 -23.81 -3.67
C MET A 218 0.91 -25.16 -4.03
N ASP A 219 1.68 -25.17 -5.12
CA ASP A 219 2.49 -26.31 -5.49
C ASP A 219 3.31 -26.75 -4.27
N GLU A 220 3.56 -28.05 -4.10
CA GLU A 220 4.26 -28.57 -2.90
C GLU A 220 5.65 -27.96 -2.72
N GLY A 221 6.18 -27.33 -3.78
CA GLY A 221 7.42 -26.61 -3.78
C GLY A 221 8.61 -27.52 -3.42
N PRO A 222 9.82 -26.96 -3.35
CA PRO A 222 10.95 -27.71 -2.83
C PRO A 222 10.77 -27.96 -1.32
N ASN A 223 10.80 -29.23 -0.91
CA ASN A 223 10.70 -29.64 0.48
C ASN A 223 11.79 -30.67 0.83
N PHE A 224 12.70 -30.30 1.73
CA PHE A 224 13.80 -31.18 2.16
C PHE A 224 13.50 -31.97 3.44
N LEU A 225 12.30 -31.82 4.05
CA LEU A 225 11.94 -32.57 5.25
C LEU A 225 11.99 -34.09 5.12
N PRO A 226 11.59 -34.70 3.98
CA PRO A 226 11.68 -36.16 3.80
C PRO A 226 13.12 -36.69 3.82
N GLU A 227 14.10 -35.81 3.68
CA GLU A 227 15.52 -36.14 3.45
C GLU A 227 16.38 -35.90 4.71
N LEU A 228 15.73 -35.64 5.84
CA LEU A 228 16.36 -35.45 7.13
C LEU A 228 16.96 -36.76 7.65
N SER A 229 18.23 -36.71 8.04
CA SER A 229 18.95 -37.81 8.68
C SER A 229 19.30 -37.53 10.15
N ILE A 230 18.79 -36.41 10.71
CA ILE A 230 18.96 -36.06 12.12
C ILE A 230 18.06 -36.94 12.99
N PRO A 231 18.56 -37.48 14.12
CA PRO A 231 17.75 -38.19 15.10
C PRO A 231 16.50 -37.41 15.55
N THR A 232 15.34 -38.06 15.56
CA THR A 232 14.03 -37.44 15.87
C THR A 232 14.01 -36.76 17.24
N ASN A 233 14.73 -37.29 18.23
CA ASN A 233 14.83 -36.72 19.57
C ASN A 233 15.49 -35.32 19.62
N LEU A 234 16.34 -34.96 18.65
CA LEU A 234 16.95 -33.62 18.58
C LEU A 234 16.00 -32.56 18.01
N ILE A 235 14.94 -32.98 17.33
CA ILE A 235 14.06 -32.10 16.54
C ILE A 235 12.60 -32.19 16.93
N ALA A 236 12.21 -33.19 17.74
CA ALA A 236 10.85 -33.42 18.21
C ALA A 236 10.27 -32.22 19.00
N GLU A 237 11.11 -31.46 19.68
CA GLU A 237 10.68 -30.29 20.46
C GLU A 237 10.42 -29.05 19.59
N LEU A 238 10.87 -29.04 18.33
CA LEU A 238 10.82 -27.86 17.46
C LEU A 238 9.49 -27.69 16.73
N ASN A 239 8.57 -28.67 16.79
CA ASN A 239 7.23 -28.64 16.19
C ASN A 239 7.19 -27.98 14.79
N TYR A 240 8.14 -28.35 13.93
CA TYR A 240 8.28 -27.75 12.60
C TYR A 240 7.17 -28.24 11.65
N GLN A 241 6.90 -27.45 10.62
CA GLN A 241 5.91 -27.72 9.57
C GLN A 241 6.61 -27.66 8.22
N SER A 242 5.95 -28.16 7.16
CA SER A 242 6.50 -28.02 5.82
C SER A 242 6.62 -26.54 5.40
N PRO A 243 7.51 -26.19 4.45
CA PRO A 243 7.59 -24.82 3.94
C PRO A 243 6.24 -24.32 3.40
N VAL A 244 5.51 -25.17 2.68
CA VAL A 244 4.20 -24.84 2.10
C VAL A 244 3.14 -24.65 3.17
N GLU A 245 3.05 -25.54 4.16
CA GLU A 245 2.12 -25.37 5.29
C GLU A 245 2.41 -24.08 6.06
N THR A 246 3.70 -23.77 6.25
CA THR A 246 4.13 -22.56 6.94
C THR A 246 3.75 -21.31 6.15
N ALA A 247 3.96 -21.32 4.83
CA ALA A 247 3.57 -20.23 3.93
C ALA A 247 2.04 -20.08 3.87
N ALA A 248 1.29 -21.16 3.71
CA ALA A 248 -0.17 -21.14 3.67
C ALA A 248 -0.77 -20.59 4.98
N ARG A 249 -0.21 -20.97 6.14
CA ARG A 249 -0.62 -20.41 7.43
C ARG A 249 -0.31 -18.92 7.52
N PHE A 250 0.86 -18.48 7.10
CA PHE A 250 1.24 -17.06 7.09
C PHE A 250 0.31 -16.25 6.18
N ILE A 251 0.05 -16.74 4.95
CA ILE A 251 -0.89 -16.10 4.03
C ILE A 251 -2.27 -15.96 4.69
N LYS A 252 -2.80 -17.05 5.24
CA LYS A 252 -4.14 -17.08 5.82
C LYS A 252 -4.31 -16.23 7.07
N ASN A 253 -3.29 -16.18 7.93
CA ASN A 253 -3.40 -15.55 9.25
C ASN A 253 -2.86 -14.11 9.29
N GLU A 254 -1.92 -13.76 8.41
CA GLU A 254 -1.24 -12.45 8.43
C GLU A 254 -1.54 -11.65 7.15
N LEU A 255 -1.43 -12.27 5.96
CA LEU A 255 -1.62 -11.53 4.70
C LEU A 255 -3.08 -11.26 4.38
N VAL A 256 -3.95 -12.26 4.45
CA VAL A 256 -5.37 -12.12 4.08
C VAL A 256 -6.07 -11.03 4.88
N PRO A 257 -5.96 -10.97 6.22
CA PRO A 257 -6.59 -9.90 7.00
C PRO A 257 -6.09 -8.51 6.61
N MET A 258 -4.77 -8.36 6.40
CA MET A 258 -4.18 -7.10 5.97
C MET A 258 -4.66 -6.71 4.57
N ILE A 259 -4.72 -7.65 3.63
CA ILE A 259 -5.18 -7.39 2.26
C ILE A 259 -6.68 -7.06 2.22
N ASN A 260 -7.52 -7.69 3.03
CA ASN A 260 -8.95 -7.33 3.14
C ASN A 260 -9.10 -5.88 3.62
N LEU A 261 -8.34 -5.48 4.64
CA LEU A 261 -8.34 -4.08 5.08
C LEU A 261 -7.75 -3.13 4.03
N VAL A 262 -6.74 -3.53 3.26
CA VAL A 262 -6.26 -2.74 2.11
C VAL A 262 -7.38 -2.54 1.09
N HIS A 263 -8.18 -3.56 0.78
CA HIS A 263 -9.34 -3.42 -0.10
C HIS A 263 -10.36 -2.44 0.46
N VAL A 264 -10.73 -2.56 1.74
CA VAL A 264 -11.67 -1.61 2.36
C VAL A 264 -11.09 -0.18 2.33
N GLY A 265 -9.82 -0.02 2.70
CA GLY A 265 -9.14 1.25 2.80
C GLY A 265 -9.02 1.98 1.46
N LEU A 266 -8.55 1.28 0.42
CA LEU A 266 -8.42 1.82 -0.93
C LEU A 266 -9.76 2.31 -1.47
N MET A 267 -10.81 1.48 -1.38
CA MET A 267 -12.14 1.84 -1.87
C MET A 267 -12.76 2.99 -1.08
N GLN A 268 -12.63 2.98 0.25
CA GLN A 268 -13.16 4.07 1.07
C GLN A 268 -12.43 5.39 0.80
N TRP A 269 -11.09 5.35 0.75
CA TRP A 269 -10.24 6.49 0.38
C TRP A 269 -10.67 7.09 -0.94
N PHE A 270 -10.78 6.24 -1.94
CA PHE A 270 -11.14 6.66 -3.26
C PHE A 270 -12.56 7.24 -3.33
N SER A 271 -13.55 6.57 -2.72
CA SER A 271 -14.95 6.99 -2.80
C SER A 271 -15.26 8.30 -2.06
N THR A 272 -14.40 8.71 -1.13
CA THR A 272 -14.61 9.90 -0.27
C THR A 272 -13.68 11.05 -0.61
N ASN A 273 -12.39 10.77 -0.85
CA ASN A 273 -11.39 11.79 -1.14
C ASN A 273 -11.25 12.04 -2.64
N VAL A 274 -11.31 10.98 -3.47
CA VAL A 274 -11.17 11.12 -4.92
C VAL A 274 -12.50 11.46 -5.58
N ILE A 275 -13.53 10.59 -5.51
CA ILE A 275 -14.88 10.89 -6.02
C ILE A 275 -15.62 11.81 -5.04
N SER A 276 -15.12 13.03 -4.89
CA SER A 276 -15.67 14.05 -4.00
C SER A 276 -16.24 15.22 -4.78
N LYS A 277 -17.32 15.81 -4.26
CA LYS A 277 -17.89 17.07 -4.77
C LYS A 277 -16.98 18.28 -4.52
N GLY A 278 -15.98 18.14 -3.65
CA GLY A 278 -14.95 19.15 -3.43
C GLY A 278 -13.78 19.03 -4.40
N ASN A 279 -13.60 17.86 -5.03
CA ASN A 279 -12.47 17.61 -5.92
C ASN A 279 -12.77 18.11 -7.34
N VAL A 280 -12.66 19.43 -7.55
CA VAL A 280 -12.85 20.04 -8.88
C VAL A 280 -11.86 19.49 -9.92
N ASN A 281 -10.72 18.93 -9.49
CA ASN A 281 -9.72 18.41 -10.41
C ASN A 281 -10.22 17.20 -11.22
N LEU A 282 -11.29 16.52 -10.77
CA LEU A 282 -11.92 15.42 -11.51
C LEU A 282 -12.38 15.82 -12.93
N ILE A 283 -12.83 17.07 -13.12
CA ILE A 283 -13.27 17.51 -14.46
C ILE A 283 -12.11 17.84 -15.39
N GLY A 284 -10.88 17.94 -14.87
CA GLY A 284 -9.69 18.29 -15.64
C GLY A 284 -8.70 17.17 -15.87
N ILE A 285 -8.97 15.95 -15.41
CA ILE A 285 -8.05 14.81 -15.56
C ILE A 285 -7.74 14.60 -17.05
N PRO A 286 -6.47 14.61 -17.48
CA PRO A 286 -6.13 14.43 -18.89
C PRO A 286 -6.47 13.02 -19.36
N ASN A 287 -6.75 12.81 -20.65
CA ASN A 287 -6.99 11.48 -21.19
C ASN A 287 -5.75 10.97 -21.95
N ILE A 288 -4.62 10.83 -21.23
CA ILE A 288 -3.30 10.54 -21.81
C ILE A 288 -2.80 9.15 -21.39
N SER A 289 -2.61 8.92 -20.08
CA SER A 289 -2.18 7.62 -19.54
C SER A 289 -2.58 7.45 -18.07
N LEU A 290 -2.74 6.21 -17.63
CA LEU A 290 -3.06 5.89 -16.24
C LEU A 290 -2.06 6.49 -15.22
N SER A 291 -0.77 6.43 -15.54
CA SER A 291 0.28 7.00 -14.70
C SER A 291 0.14 8.51 -14.53
N SER A 292 -0.22 9.24 -15.59
CA SER A 292 -0.46 10.68 -15.47
C SER A 292 -1.72 10.95 -14.68
N ASP A 293 -2.75 10.11 -14.81
CA ASP A 293 -4.02 10.29 -14.12
C ASP A 293 -3.87 10.12 -12.61
N LYS A 294 -3.05 9.14 -12.18
CA LYS A 294 -2.68 8.93 -10.77
C LYS A 294 -2.02 10.15 -10.14
N ASP A 295 -1.13 10.84 -10.84
CA ASP A 295 -0.45 12.04 -10.33
C ASP A 295 -1.43 13.17 -9.95
N TYR A 296 -2.67 13.14 -10.48
CA TYR A 296 -3.72 14.11 -10.16
C TYR A 296 -4.65 13.68 -9.03
N LEU A 297 -4.49 12.46 -8.51
CA LEU A 297 -5.29 11.87 -7.45
C LEU A 297 -4.41 11.74 -6.20
N ASP A 298 -4.85 12.30 -5.06
CA ASP A 298 -4.16 12.10 -3.78
C ASP A 298 -4.45 10.69 -3.25
N PHE A 299 -3.60 9.73 -3.62
CA PHE A 299 -3.61 8.35 -3.10
C PHE A 299 -2.41 8.11 -2.18
N PRO A 300 -2.56 7.25 -1.16
CA PRO A 300 -1.40 6.68 -0.46
C PRO A 300 -0.53 5.87 -1.44
N GLU A 301 0.80 5.99 -1.36
CA GLU A 301 1.72 5.35 -2.31
C GLU A 301 2.08 3.90 -1.94
N SER A 302 1.74 3.48 -0.72
CA SER A 302 2.08 2.16 -0.19
C SER A 302 1.08 1.67 0.86
N ILE A 303 1.18 0.38 1.19
CA ILE A 303 0.33 -0.24 2.22
C ILE A 303 0.51 0.45 3.58
N ASP A 304 1.77 0.71 4.01
CA ASP A 304 2.03 1.36 5.29
C ASP A 304 1.48 2.79 5.34
N GLU A 305 1.54 3.51 4.21
CA GLU A 305 0.98 4.85 4.13
C GLU A 305 -0.55 4.86 4.15
N LEU A 306 -1.20 3.91 3.44
CA LEU A 306 -2.65 3.73 3.52
C LEU A 306 -3.07 3.53 4.98
N PHE A 307 -2.46 2.56 5.67
CA PHE A 307 -2.80 2.32 7.08
C PHE A 307 -2.48 3.51 7.96
N ALA A 308 -1.36 4.21 7.76
CA ALA A 308 -1.03 5.39 8.56
C ALA A 308 -2.09 6.49 8.43
N ARG A 309 -2.64 6.69 7.23
CA ARG A 309 -3.65 7.72 6.94
C ARG A 309 -5.08 7.28 7.28
N CYS A 310 -5.38 5.98 7.31
CA CYS A 310 -6.72 5.46 7.58
C CYS A 310 -7.03 5.32 9.08
N GLY A 311 -7.41 6.42 9.73
CA GLY A 311 -7.82 6.44 11.13
C GLY A 311 -8.99 5.52 11.47
N MET A 312 -9.83 5.16 10.50
CA MET A 312 -10.95 4.22 10.68
C MET A 312 -10.51 2.80 11.07
N PHE A 313 -9.22 2.45 10.90
CA PHE A 313 -8.66 1.16 11.31
C PHE A 313 -8.12 1.14 12.75
N ASP A 314 -8.23 2.24 13.50
CA ASP A 314 -8.02 2.21 14.94
C ASP A 314 -9.27 1.69 15.64
N LEU A 315 -9.30 0.38 15.91
CA LEU A 315 -10.39 -0.28 16.64
C LEU A 315 -10.06 -0.52 18.12
N SER A 316 -9.05 0.17 18.65
CA SER A 316 -8.54 -0.05 20.00
C SER A 316 -9.58 0.20 21.12
N GLU A 317 -10.63 0.98 20.84
CA GLU A 317 -11.72 1.27 21.77
C GLU A 317 -12.83 0.20 21.81
N TYR A 318 -12.88 -0.70 20.81
CA TYR A 318 -14.01 -1.60 20.57
C TYR A 318 -13.69 -3.07 20.81
N SER A 319 -12.66 -3.29 21.64
CA SER A 319 -11.81 -4.48 21.60
C SER A 319 -12.54 -5.82 21.48
N HIS A 320 -12.19 -6.60 20.46
CA HIS A 320 -12.49 -8.03 20.32
C HIS A 320 -11.46 -8.89 21.06
N SER A 321 -10.27 -8.34 21.31
CA SER A 321 -9.19 -9.00 22.03
C SER A 321 -8.98 -8.40 23.43
N ARG A 322 -8.23 -9.11 24.29
CA ARG A 322 -7.88 -8.60 25.64
C ARG A 322 -6.90 -7.42 25.62
N SER A 323 -6.42 -6.99 24.44
CA SER A 323 -5.36 -5.98 24.29
C SER A 323 -5.73 -4.94 23.25
N LYS A 324 -6.00 -3.71 23.69
CA LYS A 324 -6.30 -2.56 22.81
C LYS A 324 -5.29 -2.36 21.68
N VAL A 325 -4.01 -2.62 21.94
CA VAL A 325 -2.93 -2.49 20.94
C VAL A 325 -3.10 -3.51 19.81
N ARG A 326 -3.63 -4.71 20.08
CA ARG A 326 -3.82 -5.73 19.03
C ARG A 326 -4.91 -5.34 18.05
N ASP A 327 -5.92 -4.64 18.54
CA ASP A 327 -7.07 -4.20 17.73
C ASP A 327 -6.81 -2.82 17.09
N ASN A 328 -5.63 -2.22 17.27
CA ASN A 328 -5.20 -1.03 16.54
C ASN A 328 -4.51 -1.42 15.22
N TYR A 329 -5.31 -1.74 14.19
CA TYR A 329 -4.80 -2.17 12.89
C TYR A 329 -4.14 -1.03 12.12
N GLN A 330 -4.56 0.22 12.34
CA GLN A 330 -3.88 1.41 11.83
C GLN A 330 -2.40 1.40 12.22
N LEU A 331 -2.12 1.23 13.52
CA LEU A 331 -0.77 1.21 14.07
C LEU A 331 0.00 -0.05 13.65
N ASN A 332 -0.61 -1.22 13.83
CA ASN A 332 0.07 -2.51 13.63
C ASN A 332 0.47 -2.78 12.17
N TYR A 333 -0.20 -2.14 11.20
CA TYR A 333 0.12 -2.26 9.78
C TYR A 333 0.82 -1.04 9.18
N SER A 334 0.99 0.06 9.93
CA SER A 334 1.79 1.20 9.45
C SER A 334 3.23 1.17 9.96
N ILE A 335 3.46 0.65 11.18
CA ILE A 335 4.77 0.73 11.85
C ILE A 335 5.19 -0.59 12.47
N VAL A 336 6.51 -0.75 12.65
CA VAL A 336 7.09 -1.93 13.29
C VAL A 336 6.86 -1.86 14.80
N MET A 337 6.27 -2.92 15.36
CA MET A 337 5.96 -3.04 16.79
C MET A 337 6.96 -3.94 17.52
N ALA A 338 7.41 -3.50 18.71
CA ALA A 338 8.21 -4.28 19.65
C ALA A 338 7.32 -4.70 20.84
N GLY A 339 6.53 -5.76 20.66
CA GLY A 339 5.47 -6.12 21.60
C GLY A 339 4.29 -5.16 21.46
N ASN A 340 4.04 -4.34 22.48
CA ASN A 340 2.92 -3.38 22.48
C ASN A 340 3.37 -1.93 22.21
N GLU A 341 4.65 -1.71 21.90
CA GLU A 341 5.22 -0.37 21.72
C GLU A 341 5.80 -0.21 20.30
N PRO A 342 5.66 0.97 19.68
CA PRO A 342 6.35 1.33 18.45
C PRO A 342 7.87 1.14 18.55
N LEU A 343 8.47 0.52 17.56
CA LEU A 343 9.91 0.53 17.42
C LEU A 343 10.34 1.90 16.87
N ILE A 344 11.08 2.64 17.69
CA ILE A 344 11.53 3.99 17.37
C ILE A 344 12.93 3.95 16.74
N ASP A 345 13.10 4.77 15.71
CA ASP A 345 14.36 4.93 15.02
C ASP A 345 15.34 5.85 15.79
N ARG A 346 16.49 6.09 15.18
CA ARG A 346 17.55 6.93 15.76
C ARG A 346 17.20 8.42 15.90
N PHE A 347 16.14 8.87 15.23
CA PHE A 347 15.65 10.24 15.20
C PHE A 347 14.46 10.48 16.12
N GLY A 348 13.96 9.42 16.78
CA GLY A 348 12.76 9.51 17.60
C GLY A 348 11.48 9.23 16.83
N GLU A 349 11.57 8.81 15.57
CA GLU A 349 10.42 8.55 14.71
C GLU A 349 10.07 7.05 14.67
N PRO A 350 8.79 6.68 14.64
CA PRO A 350 8.38 5.29 14.44
C PRO A 350 8.90 4.72 13.12
N ILE A 351 9.47 3.51 13.17
CA ILE A 351 9.93 2.81 11.96
C ILE A 351 8.72 2.28 11.20
N ARG A 352 8.52 2.73 9.97
CA ARG A 352 7.47 2.22 9.08
C ARG A 352 7.72 0.78 8.63
N ILE A 353 6.66 0.02 8.41
CA ILE A 353 6.76 -1.31 7.81
C ILE A 353 7.13 -1.17 6.34
N ASN A 354 8.16 -1.90 5.90
CA ASN A 354 8.45 -2.03 4.47
C ASN A 354 7.83 -3.33 3.97
N TYR A 355 6.76 -3.23 3.20
CA TYR A 355 6.02 -4.37 2.64
C TYR A 355 6.68 -5.01 1.41
N GLY A 356 7.69 -4.37 0.83
CA GLY A 356 8.48 -4.88 -0.28
C GLY A 356 7.60 -5.37 -1.45
N VAL A 357 7.71 -6.65 -1.77
CA VAL A 357 6.97 -7.31 -2.86
C VAL A 357 5.45 -7.23 -2.72
N LEU A 358 4.91 -7.08 -1.50
CA LEU A 358 3.47 -6.97 -1.29
C LEU A 358 2.91 -5.62 -1.77
N ASN A 359 3.73 -4.57 -1.83
CA ASN A 359 3.33 -3.31 -2.45
C ASN A 359 3.02 -3.45 -3.95
N LEU A 360 3.48 -4.54 -4.61
CA LEU A 360 3.04 -4.83 -5.97
C LEU A 360 1.54 -5.14 -6.02
N LEU A 361 1.03 -5.94 -5.07
CA LEU A 361 -0.41 -6.22 -5.01
C LEU A 361 -1.23 -4.96 -4.76
N TYR A 362 -0.73 -4.09 -3.88
CA TYR A 362 -1.33 -2.78 -3.63
C TYR A 362 -1.44 -1.96 -4.92
N ASN A 363 -0.33 -1.81 -5.64
CA ASN A 363 -0.28 -1.03 -6.89
C ASN A 363 -1.23 -1.61 -7.95
N GLU A 364 -1.33 -2.93 -8.07
CA GLU A 364 -2.22 -3.59 -9.03
C GLU A 364 -3.70 -3.39 -8.70
N LEU A 365 -4.07 -3.43 -7.41
CA LEU A 365 -5.43 -3.12 -6.96
C LEU A 365 -5.77 -1.64 -7.17
N GLU A 366 -4.83 -0.76 -6.89
CA GLU A 366 -4.95 0.67 -7.12
C GLU A 366 -5.10 0.97 -8.63
N ASP A 367 -4.25 0.40 -9.48
CA ASP A 367 -4.33 0.53 -10.95
C ASP A 367 -5.69 0.05 -11.48
N LEU A 368 -6.17 -1.09 -10.99
CA LEU A 368 -7.48 -1.62 -11.34
C LEU A 368 -8.61 -0.63 -11.01
N LEU A 369 -8.58 -0.07 -9.80
CA LEU A 369 -9.57 0.89 -9.30
C LEU A 369 -9.55 2.21 -10.10
N VAL A 370 -8.36 2.78 -10.28
CA VAL A 370 -8.17 4.06 -10.98
C VAL A 370 -8.60 3.93 -12.45
N ASN A 371 -8.18 2.87 -13.15
CA ASN A 371 -8.52 2.66 -14.55
C ASN A 371 -10.03 2.68 -14.80
N GLU A 372 -10.78 1.87 -14.05
CA GLU A 372 -12.23 1.75 -14.28
C GLU A 372 -12.95 3.05 -13.96
N ILE A 373 -12.56 3.74 -12.89
CA ILE A 373 -13.31 4.91 -12.43
C ILE A 373 -12.94 6.16 -13.23
N ILE A 374 -11.66 6.37 -13.56
CA ILE A 374 -11.28 7.45 -14.48
C ILE A 374 -11.97 7.27 -15.83
N GLY A 375 -12.12 6.02 -16.30
CA GLY A 375 -12.96 5.71 -17.46
C GLY A 375 -14.42 6.18 -17.32
N MET A 376 -15.04 6.04 -16.14
CA MET A 376 -16.38 6.54 -15.85
C MET A 376 -16.42 8.08 -15.78
N VAL A 377 -15.45 8.70 -15.09
CA VAL A 377 -15.31 10.16 -14.96
C VAL A 377 -15.16 10.80 -16.33
N HIS A 378 -14.26 10.29 -17.20
CA HIS A 378 -14.07 10.78 -18.56
C HIS A 378 -15.36 10.71 -19.38
N LYS A 379 -16.05 9.57 -19.36
CA LYS A 379 -17.33 9.40 -20.09
C LYS A 379 -18.36 10.44 -19.66
N ARG A 380 -18.51 10.66 -18.34
CA ARG A 380 -19.50 11.62 -17.82
C ARG A 380 -19.08 13.07 -18.06
N ARG A 381 -17.81 13.40 -17.84
CA ARG A 381 -17.25 14.72 -18.13
C ARG A 381 -17.47 15.09 -19.59
N ASP A 382 -17.10 14.23 -20.53
CA ASP A 382 -17.21 14.52 -21.96
C ASP A 382 -18.66 14.68 -22.41
N PHE A 383 -19.57 13.90 -21.80
CA PHE A 383 -21.00 14.10 -21.97
C PHE A 383 -21.46 15.50 -21.52
N ASN A 384 -21.00 15.96 -20.35
CA ASN A 384 -21.35 17.28 -19.83
C ASN A 384 -20.71 18.41 -20.64
N LEU A 385 -19.43 18.30 -21.03
CA LEU A 385 -18.76 19.29 -21.90
C LEU A 385 -19.51 19.50 -23.22
N ARG A 386 -19.97 18.41 -23.86
CA ARG A 386 -20.79 18.49 -25.09
C ARG A 386 -22.10 19.25 -24.85
N LYS A 387 -22.82 18.95 -23.77
CA LYS A 387 -24.06 19.66 -23.43
C LYS A 387 -23.83 21.14 -23.12
N THR A 388 -22.73 21.46 -22.44
CA THR A 388 -22.33 22.84 -22.13
C THR A 388 -22.06 23.62 -23.41
N LYS A 389 -21.33 23.06 -24.38
CA LYS A 389 -21.15 23.69 -25.70
C LYS A 389 -22.50 23.92 -26.41
N GLN A 390 -23.40 22.94 -26.36
CA GLN A 390 -24.65 22.96 -27.12
C GLN A 390 -25.76 23.87 -26.61
N GLY A 391 -25.74 24.36 -25.37
CA GLY A 391 -26.91 25.11 -24.83
C GLY A 391 -27.76 24.33 -23.88
N THR A 392 -27.53 23.03 -23.84
CA THR A 392 -28.51 22.06 -23.35
C THR A 392 -28.15 21.54 -21.97
N TRP A 393 -26.99 21.91 -21.43
CA TRP A 393 -26.69 21.69 -20.03
C TRP A 393 -27.52 22.66 -19.18
N SER A 394 -28.35 22.12 -18.28
CA SER A 394 -29.13 22.89 -17.32
C SER A 394 -28.70 22.54 -15.91
N ALA A 395 -28.54 23.57 -15.07
CA ALA A 395 -28.31 23.44 -13.62
C ALA A 395 -29.58 23.01 -12.88
N GLY A 396 -30.39 22.11 -13.45
CA GLY A 396 -31.48 21.49 -12.72
C GLY A 396 -30.91 20.75 -11.51
N SER A 397 -31.67 20.69 -10.41
CA SER A 397 -31.24 20.07 -9.16
C SER A 397 -30.67 18.67 -9.42
N VAL A 398 -29.34 18.54 -9.35
CA VAL A 398 -28.68 17.25 -9.46
C VAL A 398 -29.04 16.46 -8.21
N LEU A 399 -29.96 15.50 -8.35
CA LEU A 399 -30.46 14.69 -7.25
C LEU A 399 -29.44 13.64 -6.84
N ALA A 400 -29.31 13.43 -5.54
CA ALA A 400 -28.48 12.35 -5.02
C ALA A 400 -29.01 10.99 -5.49
N PRO A 401 -28.12 10.04 -5.81
CA PRO A 401 -28.53 8.69 -6.16
C PRO A 401 -29.23 8.03 -4.97
N THR A 402 -30.21 7.18 -5.25
CA THR A 402 -30.93 6.37 -4.24
C THR A 402 -30.42 4.93 -4.18
N ASP A 403 -29.52 4.55 -5.09
CA ASP A 403 -28.88 3.26 -5.22
C ASP A 403 -27.42 3.30 -4.74
N THR A 404 -26.86 2.14 -4.40
CA THR A 404 -25.47 1.98 -3.97
C THR A 404 -24.54 1.66 -5.14
N SER A 405 -24.78 2.26 -6.31
CA SER A 405 -23.96 2.01 -7.50
C SER A 405 -22.80 3.00 -7.59
N LEU A 406 -21.62 2.48 -7.95
CA LEU A 406 -20.43 3.30 -8.18
C LEU A 406 -20.64 4.21 -9.39
N SER A 407 -21.24 3.69 -10.46
CA SER A 407 -21.60 4.47 -11.65
C SER A 407 -22.54 5.63 -11.28
N SER A 408 -23.57 5.37 -10.48
CA SER A 408 -24.52 6.39 -10.02
C SER A 408 -23.82 7.45 -9.16
N LYS A 409 -22.97 7.06 -8.19
CA LYS A 409 -22.18 8.00 -7.37
C LYS A 409 -21.23 8.84 -8.22
N THR A 410 -20.49 8.22 -9.14
CA THR A 410 -19.55 8.90 -10.05
C THR A 410 -20.28 9.94 -10.91
N ASN A 411 -21.38 9.53 -11.54
CA ASN A 411 -22.18 10.42 -12.39
C ASN A 411 -22.70 11.62 -11.60
N PHE A 412 -23.24 11.36 -10.41
CA PHE A 412 -23.73 12.38 -9.51
C PHE A 412 -22.65 13.39 -9.13
N VAL A 413 -21.46 12.93 -8.72
CA VAL A 413 -20.36 13.83 -8.33
C VAL A 413 -19.89 14.68 -9.50
N VAL A 414 -19.67 14.08 -10.68
CA VAL A 414 -19.27 14.83 -11.87
C VAL A 414 -20.35 15.85 -12.27
N ASP A 415 -21.63 15.49 -12.21
CA ASP A 415 -22.72 16.42 -12.48
C ASP A 415 -22.76 17.59 -11.49
N ARG A 416 -22.53 17.32 -10.20
CA ARG A 416 -22.43 18.37 -9.16
C ARG A 416 -21.26 19.32 -9.40
N LEU A 417 -20.11 18.81 -9.83
CA LEU A 417 -18.96 19.65 -10.20
C LEU A 417 -19.29 20.54 -11.41
N PHE A 418 -19.95 19.99 -12.43
CA PHE A 418 -20.45 20.78 -13.56
C PHE A 418 -21.53 21.79 -13.14
N GLU A 419 -22.31 21.51 -12.11
CA GLU A 419 -23.26 22.47 -11.54
C GLU A 419 -22.57 23.68 -10.93
N GLN A 420 -21.46 23.46 -10.21
CA GLN A 420 -20.64 24.54 -9.64
C GLN A 420 -20.00 25.40 -10.73
N VAL A 421 -19.49 24.78 -11.82
CA VAL A 421 -18.69 25.49 -12.83
C VAL A 421 -19.47 25.92 -14.07
N GLY A 422 -20.70 25.42 -14.26
CA GLY A 422 -21.49 25.62 -15.48
C GLY A 422 -21.87 27.08 -15.75
N LYS A 423 -21.89 27.94 -14.71
CA LYS A 423 -22.11 29.38 -14.83
C LYS A 423 -21.03 30.07 -15.67
N LEU A 424 -19.82 29.52 -15.73
CA LEU A 424 -18.71 30.09 -16.51
C LEU A 424 -19.07 30.27 -17.99
N ALA A 425 -19.86 29.37 -18.57
CA ALA A 425 -20.26 29.48 -19.97
C ALA A 425 -21.13 30.72 -20.23
N ALA A 426 -22.01 31.08 -19.30
CA ALA A 426 -22.85 32.27 -19.41
C ALA A 426 -22.05 33.56 -19.16
N VAL A 427 -21.17 33.54 -18.14
CA VAL A 427 -20.25 34.65 -17.85
C VAL A 427 -19.34 34.93 -19.04
N GLY A 428 -18.79 33.88 -19.66
CA GLY A 428 -17.95 34.00 -20.84
C GLY A 428 -18.70 34.61 -22.03
N GLN A 429 -19.93 34.19 -22.28
CA GLN A 429 -20.77 34.80 -23.33
C GLN A 429 -20.99 36.29 -23.06
N GLN A 430 -21.34 36.67 -21.83
CA GLN A 430 -21.55 38.07 -21.46
C GLN A 430 -20.29 38.93 -21.68
N HIS A 431 -19.11 38.42 -21.33
CA HIS A 431 -17.85 39.13 -21.58
C HIS A 431 -17.48 39.18 -23.06
N PHE A 432 -17.82 38.15 -23.82
CA PHE A 432 -17.63 38.18 -25.26
C PHE A 432 -18.51 39.23 -25.92
N ASP A 433 -19.80 39.27 -25.57
CA ASP A 433 -20.77 40.25 -26.08
C ASP A 433 -20.41 41.71 -25.71
N SER A 434 -19.71 41.90 -24.58
CA SER A 434 -19.20 43.20 -24.12
C SER A 434 -17.75 43.50 -24.52
N LEU A 435 -17.12 42.64 -25.32
CA LEU A 435 -15.74 42.76 -25.79
C LEU A 435 -14.68 42.82 -24.66
N SER A 436 -14.98 42.25 -23.48
CA SER A 436 -14.11 42.23 -22.29
C SER A 436 -13.62 40.83 -21.91
N TYR A 437 -13.69 39.87 -22.83
CA TYR A 437 -13.37 38.48 -22.55
C TYR A 437 -11.86 38.24 -22.31
N ALA A 438 -11.54 37.16 -21.62
CA ALA A 438 -10.15 36.75 -21.40
C ALA A 438 -9.53 36.15 -22.67
N HIS A 439 -8.51 36.81 -23.22
CA HIS A 439 -7.71 36.35 -24.37
C HIS A 439 -6.63 35.32 -24.03
N SER A 440 -6.39 35.03 -22.75
CA SER A 440 -5.41 34.02 -22.32
C SER A 440 -5.86 33.30 -21.05
N LEU A 441 -5.29 32.12 -20.80
CA LEU A 441 -5.51 31.37 -19.56
C LEU A 441 -5.11 32.20 -18.33
N SER A 442 -4.01 32.96 -18.41
CA SER A 442 -3.55 33.81 -17.31
C SER A 442 -4.54 34.94 -17.01
N SER A 443 -5.10 35.58 -18.04
CA SER A 443 -6.13 36.60 -17.89
C SER A 443 -7.41 36.00 -17.30
N PHE A 444 -7.83 34.83 -17.76
CA PHE A 444 -8.98 34.12 -17.24
C PHE A 444 -8.81 33.77 -15.75
N VAL A 445 -7.68 33.18 -15.38
CA VAL A 445 -7.37 32.82 -13.99
C VAL A 445 -7.38 34.05 -13.07
N ARG A 446 -6.89 35.20 -13.57
CA ARG A 446 -6.95 36.45 -12.81
C ARG A 446 -8.40 36.87 -12.58
N TYR A 447 -9.22 36.91 -13.62
CA TYR A 447 -10.63 37.30 -13.48
C TYR A 447 -11.41 36.35 -12.57
N LEU A 448 -11.15 35.05 -12.66
CA LEU A 448 -11.75 34.04 -11.80
C LEU A 448 -11.45 34.30 -10.30
N LYS A 449 -10.24 34.78 -9.98
CA LYS A 449 -9.83 35.13 -8.62
C LYS A 449 -10.42 36.45 -8.14
N ASP A 450 -10.40 37.47 -9.01
CA ASP A 450 -10.78 38.84 -8.66
C ASP A 450 -12.30 38.96 -8.48
N ASP A 451 -13.09 38.28 -9.32
CA ASP A 451 -14.56 38.43 -9.38
C ASP A 451 -15.34 37.23 -8.80
N GLN A 452 -14.64 36.17 -8.37
CA GLN A 452 -15.22 34.97 -7.74
C GLN A 452 -16.43 34.36 -8.49
N TRP A 453 -16.35 34.21 -9.81
CA TRP A 453 -17.47 33.75 -10.64
C TRP A 453 -18.01 32.35 -10.29
N ILE A 454 -17.21 31.54 -9.59
CA ILE A 454 -17.56 30.22 -9.13
C ILE A 454 -17.04 29.99 -7.71
N GLU A 455 -17.84 29.29 -6.92
CA GLU A 455 -17.40 28.75 -5.63
C GLU A 455 -16.62 27.45 -5.91
N ILE A 456 -15.31 27.57 -6.08
CA ILE A 456 -14.43 26.40 -5.99
C ILE A 456 -14.16 26.23 -4.49
N GLY A 457 -14.73 25.19 -3.90
CA GLY A 457 -14.74 24.93 -2.45
C GLY A 457 -13.37 24.68 -1.79
N ASP A 458 -12.25 24.97 -2.46
CA ASP A 458 -10.89 24.84 -1.93
C ASP A 458 -9.92 25.83 -2.60
N ASP A 459 -8.78 26.07 -1.95
CA ASP A 459 -7.70 26.95 -2.40
C ASP A 459 -7.40 26.77 -3.90
N PHE A 460 -7.77 27.76 -4.72
CA PHE A 460 -7.55 27.74 -6.17
C PHE A 460 -6.08 27.45 -6.55
N SER A 461 -5.13 27.68 -5.64
CA SER A 461 -3.73 27.29 -5.81
C SER A 461 -3.55 25.79 -6.05
N LYS A 462 -4.41 24.95 -5.45
CA LYS A 462 -4.43 23.47 -5.55
C LYS A 462 -5.14 22.94 -6.79
N VAL A 463 -5.82 23.80 -7.55
CA VAL A 463 -6.43 23.41 -8.83
C VAL A 463 -5.31 23.23 -9.85
N ASN A 464 -5.19 22.01 -10.39
CA ASN A 464 -4.15 21.67 -11.35
C ASN A 464 -4.38 22.31 -12.72
N LYS A 465 -3.32 22.37 -13.54
CA LYS A 465 -3.27 23.18 -14.77
C LYS A 465 -4.31 22.72 -15.79
N GLU A 466 -4.50 21.42 -15.91
CA GLU A 466 -5.40 20.73 -16.83
C GLU A 466 -6.85 21.07 -16.47
N THR A 467 -7.18 21.10 -15.19
CA THR A 467 -8.48 21.60 -14.71
C THR A 467 -8.69 23.06 -15.03
N ARG A 468 -7.68 23.92 -14.85
CA ARG A 468 -7.78 25.34 -15.24
C ARG A 468 -8.03 25.50 -16.75
N LEU A 469 -7.42 24.65 -17.59
CA LEU A 469 -7.69 24.61 -19.03
C LEU A 469 -9.13 24.19 -19.32
N THR A 470 -9.65 23.16 -18.65
CA THR A 470 -11.05 22.75 -18.81
C THR A 470 -12.01 23.85 -18.37
N LEU A 471 -11.76 24.54 -17.25
CA LEU A 471 -12.57 25.68 -16.82
C LEU A 471 -12.54 26.82 -17.84
N TYR A 472 -11.37 27.11 -18.41
CA TYR A 472 -11.24 28.13 -19.46
C TYR A 472 -11.97 27.71 -20.74
N TRP A 473 -11.98 26.42 -21.06
CA TRP A 473 -12.79 25.88 -22.16
C TRP A 473 -14.27 26.05 -21.92
N ILE A 474 -14.76 25.74 -20.71
CA ILE A 474 -16.17 25.96 -20.33
C ILE A 474 -16.53 27.44 -20.47
N TYR A 475 -15.65 28.34 -20.04
CA TYR A 475 -15.83 29.79 -20.23
C TYR A 475 -15.94 30.17 -21.71
N GLN A 476 -15.07 29.66 -22.58
CA GLN A 476 -15.11 29.95 -24.02
C GLN A 476 -16.23 29.22 -24.76
N SER A 477 -16.85 28.17 -24.19
CA SER A 477 -17.59 27.16 -24.94
C SER A 477 -18.74 27.68 -25.81
N ARG A 478 -19.29 28.87 -25.49
CA ARG A 478 -20.40 29.51 -26.20
C ARG A 478 -19.99 30.31 -27.44
N PHE A 479 -18.76 30.80 -27.46
CA PHE A 479 -18.22 31.64 -28.52
C PHE A 479 -16.90 31.10 -29.09
N ILE A 480 -16.43 29.93 -28.64
CA ILE A 480 -15.13 29.37 -29.05
C ILE A 480 -14.98 29.23 -30.58
N ASP A 481 -16.09 29.00 -31.30
CA ASP A 481 -16.09 28.84 -32.75
C ASP A 481 -15.95 30.18 -33.51
N THR A 482 -16.15 31.33 -32.84
CA THR A 482 -15.97 32.68 -33.39
C THR A 482 -14.55 33.24 -33.19
N LEU A 483 -13.75 32.62 -32.31
CA LEU A 483 -12.38 33.01 -32.02
C LEU A 483 -11.39 32.51 -33.10
N ASP A 484 -10.27 33.21 -33.24
CA ASP A 484 -9.14 32.72 -34.04
C ASP A 484 -8.54 31.45 -33.43
N ILE A 485 -7.95 30.59 -34.28
CA ILE A 485 -7.42 29.27 -33.84
C ILE A 485 -6.40 29.41 -32.70
N GLU A 486 -5.64 30.49 -32.68
CA GLU A 486 -4.60 30.76 -31.65
C GLU A 486 -5.18 31.16 -30.29
N GLU A 487 -6.40 31.71 -30.26
CA GLU A 487 -7.10 32.10 -29.03
C GLU A 487 -7.98 30.99 -28.44
N ARG A 488 -8.24 29.94 -29.24
CA ARG A 488 -9.04 28.79 -28.82
C ARG A 488 -8.28 27.93 -27.83
N VAL A 489 -8.84 27.77 -26.64
CA VAL A 489 -8.33 26.79 -25.69
C VAL A 489 -8.61 25.37 -26.19
N LYS A 490 -7.59 24.52 -26.08
CA LYS A 490 -7.70 23.08 -26.38
C LYS A 490 -7.93 22.33 -25.07
N LEU A 491 -8.89 21.41 -25.08
CA LEU A 491 -9.07 20.51 -23.94
C LEU A 491 -7.83 19.62 -23.79
N PRO A 492 -7.43 19.32 -22.54
CA PRO A 492 -6.31 18.44 -22.23
C PRO A 492 -6.55 16.99 -22.68
#